data_AF-A0A0S8JP51-F1
#
_entry.id   AF-A0A0S8JP51-F1
#
_cell.length_a   1.000
_cell.length_b   1.000
_cell.length_c   1.000
_cell.angle_alpha   90.00
_cell.angle_beta   90.00
_cell.angle_gamma   90.00
#
_symmetry.space_group_name_H-M   'P 1'
#
loop_
_entity.id
_entity.type
_entity.pdbx_description
1 polymer ?
#
loop_
_entity_poly.entity_id
_entity_poly.type
_entity_poly.pdbx_seq_one_letter_code
_entity_poly.pdbx_strand_id
1 'polypeptide(L)'
;MKDIFTVKNPGHFIRTGITLLMVLSAVLFHQCTRQPQTAYQKIIDTANAIKVINAHEHQHWPEEYGDLTYRFYHLIHSSYLMSDIVSAGGTRFDMQQLDSLSLEAHWDINGQALDHTRNTSYYGHFIKGFRKLYDFDDVYFTEKNIPLLSAQIERNYQDYRRWFDSAFHKAGFELMFLDQYWKPFNTLVDERYYALVFHINPLVMHASNLPSSEDTAMIYNKAAEEGYPMNTFDDYLTYCDHLFQKNTEHKAVCVKNSLAYARSLDFEEVSYETARNLYNKRSGKLSREASKKIQDFMFHWIIQKSIEYDLPIQIHTGYLAGNGNYLENGKPVKLNNLFLKYPEARFVLFHGGYPWTGEYAALGKMFPNVYLDLVWLPQISREKAVLALDEMFDCVPYNKFFWGGDCAFIEESVGSLEYGREVLAEVLARRIERGLLTEDVAFDIVKKVLRENAIKVFKLEEKLGKAF
;
A
#
# COMPACT_ATOMS: atom_id res chain seq x y z
N MET A 1 -35.46 -100.15 38.47
CA MET A 1 -34.01 -100.23 38.78
C MET A 1 -33.42 -98.85 38.50
N LYS A 2 -32.79 -98.24 39.52
CA LYS A 2 -31.58 -97.36 39.49
C LYS A 2 -31.39 -96.39 38.31
N ASP A 3 -31.05 -95.11 38.42
CA ASP A 3 -30.57 -94.24 39.49
C ASP A 3 -30.72 -92.76 39.00
N ILE A 4 -31.07 -91.89 39.94
CA ILE A 4 -30.65 -90.51 40.25
C ILE A 4 -29.70 -89.77 39.25
N PHE A 5 -30.04 -88.55 38.83
CA PHE A 5 -29.34 -87.29 39.19
C PHE A 5 -29.96 -86.03 38.54
N THR A 6 -29.68 -84.91 39.18
CA THR A 6 -30.45 -83.68 39.31
C THR A 6 -29.72 -82.50 38.64
N VAL A 7 -30.49 -81.44 38.30
CA VAL A 7 -30.20 -80.00 38.54
C VAL A 7 -29.61 -79.10 37.41
N LYS A 8 -30.29 -77.92 37.29
CA LYS A 8 -29.89 -76.54 36.90
C LYS A 8 -29.93 -76.06 35.42
N ASN A 9 -30.95 -75.25 35.13
CA ASN A 9 -30.84 -73.95 34.42
C ASN A 9 -30.26 -72.90 35.41
N PRO A 10 -29.75 -71.69 35.04
CA PRO A 10 -30.02 -70.89 33.82
C PRO A 10 -28.85 -70.03 33.26
N GLY A 11 -29.06 -69.40 32.08
CA GLY A 11 -28.74 -67.97 31.89
C GLY A 11 -27.46 -67.53 31.15
N HIS A 12 -27.65 -66.51 30.30
CA HIS A 12 -26.67 -65.51 29.83
C HIS A 12 -25.66 -65.89 28.73
N PHE A 13 -26.11 -65.90 27.47
CA PHE A 13 -25.22 -65.72 26.31
C PHE A 13 -25.90 -64.93 25.18
N ILE A 14 -26.41 -63.72 25.46
CA ILE A 14 -26.78 -62.75 24.41
C ILE A 14 -26.44 -61.35 24.92
N ARG A 15 -25.16 -60.95 24.89
CA ARG A 15 -24.79 -59.52 25.04
C ARG A 15 -23.40 -59.10 24.56
N THR A 16 -22.61 -59.98 23.95
CA THR A 16 -21.23 -59.64 23.52
C THR A 16 -21.04 -59.49 22.01
N GLY A 17 -22.08 -59.73 21.19
CA GLY A 17 -21.99 -59.57 19.72
C GLY A 17 -22.40 -58.19 19.18
N ILE A 18 -23.17 -57.40 19.94
CA ILE A 18 -23.71 -56.12 19.47
C ILE A 18 -22.77 -54.95 19.78
N THR A 19 -21.94 -55.05 20.82
CA THR A 19 -21.03 -53.98 21.22
C THR A 19 -19.79 -53.89 20.31
N LEU A 20 -19.34 -54.99 19.72
CA LEU A 20 -18.16 -54.97 18.84
C LEU A 20 -18.49 -54.42 17.43
N LEU A 21 -19.73 -54.59 16.94
CA LEU A 21 -20.17 -53.99 15.67
C LEU A 21 -20.43 -52.49 15.78
N MET A 22 -20.84 -51.98 16.96
CA MET A 22 -21.00 -50.53 17.18
C MET A 22 -19.66 -49.80 17.38
N VAL A 23 -18.64 -50.46 17.90
CA VAL A 23 -17.31 -49.84 18.08
C VAL A 23 -16.52 -49.82 16.76
N LEU A 24 -16.65 -50.83 15.90
CA LEU A 24 -16.02 -50.80 14.57
C LEU A 24 -16.71 -49.85 13.58
N SER A 25 -18.01 -49.60 13.74
CA SER A 25 -18.70 -48.55 12.97
C SER A 25 -18.38 -47.14 13.49
N ALA A 26 -18.15 -46.96 14.80
CA ALA A 26 -17.72 -45.67 15.35
C ALA A 26 -16.28 -45.29 14.96
N VAL A 27 -15.38 -46.25 14.75
CA VAL A 27 -14.00 -45.98 14.29
C VAL A 27 -13.94 -45.70 12.78
N LEU A 28 -14.94 -46.13 12.00
CA LEU A 28 -15.07 -45.81 10.57
C LEU A 28 -15.78 -44.47 10.30
N PHE A 29 -16.51 -43.91 11.28
CA PHE A 29 -17.17 -42.59 11.18
C PHE A 29 -16.41 -41.45 11.86
N HIS A 30 -15.19 -41.71 12.37
CA HIS A 30 -14.27 -40.67 12.84
C HIS A 30 -13.08 -40.44 11.89
N GLN A 31 -13.22 -40.83 10.63
CA GLN A 31 -12.61 -40.04 9.57
C GLN A 31 -13.45 -38.76 9.49
N CYS A 32 -13.02 -37.71 10.21
CA CYS A 32 -13.37 -36.36 9.80
C CYS A 32 -13.13 -36.28 8.31
N THR A 33 -14.20 -36.30 7.52
CA THR A 33 -14.19 -35.85 6.14
C THR A 33 -13.91 -34.34 6.21
N ARG A 34 -12.65 -33.98 6.48
CA ARG A 34 -12.15 -32.65 6.14
C ARG A 34 -12.39 -32.56 4.63
N GLN A 35 -13.37 -31.76 4.24
CA GLN A 35 -13.53 -31.43 2.83
C GLN A 35 -12.17 -30.97 2.33
N PRO A 36 -11.72 -31.43 1.15
CA PRO A 36 -10.44 -30.99 0.61
C PRO A 36 -10.48 -29.47 0.54
N GLN A 37 -9.48 -28.84 1.16
CA GLN A 37 -9.35 -27.39 1.19
C GLN A 37 -9.33 -26.86 -0.24
N THR A 38 -10.18 -25.86 -0.53
CA THR A 38 -10.24 -25.24 -1.86
C THR A 38 -8.90 -24.58 -2.19
N ALA A 39 -8.59 -24.41 -3.48
CA ALA A 39 -7.38 -23.70 -3.91
C ALA A 39 -7.30 -22.30 -3.26
N TYR A 40 -8.42 -21.57 -3.25
CA TYR A 40 -8.54 -20.29 -2.56
C TYR A 40 -8.10 -20.37 -1.08
N GLN A 41 -8.63 -21.34 -0.33
CA GLN A 41 -8.33 -21.45 1.09
C GLN A 41 -6.86 -21.80 1.34
N LYS A 42 -6.22 -22.59 0.47
CA LYS A 42 -4.77 -22.87 0.59
C LYS A 42 -3.93 -21.62 0.30
N ILE A 43 -4.33 -20.85 -0.71
CA ILE A 43 -3.61 -19.64 -1.12
C ILE A 43 -3.74 -18.55 -0.04
N ILE A 44 -4.93 -18.33 0.51
CA ILE A 44 -5.13 -17.31 1.56
C ILE A 44 -4.39 -17.69 2.85
N ASP A 45 -4.37 -18.98 3.23
CA ASP A 45 -3.59 -19.45 4.38
C ASP A 45 -2.09 -19.20 4.17
N THR A 46 -1.60 -19.44 2.94
CA THR A 46 -0.22 -19.13 2.56
C THR A 46 0.06 -17.63 2.67
N ALA A 47 -0.83 -16.79 2.14
CA ALA A 47 -0.69 -15.33 2.17
C ALA A 47 -0.72 -14.75 3.59
N ASN A 48 -1.50 -15.36 4.50
CA ASN A 48 -1.56 -14.99 5.92
C ASN A 48 -0.29 -15.37 6.69
N ALA A 49 0.45 -16.39 6.24
CA ALA A 49 1.70 -16.82 6.87
C ALA A 49 2.93 -16.00 6.42
N ILE A 50 2.82 -15.22 5.34
CA ILE A 50 3.90 -14.35 4.88
C ILE A 50 4.02 -13.16 5.82
N LYS A 51 5.23 -12.88 6.32
CA LYS A 51 5.53 -11.55 6.84
C LYS A 51 5.78 -10.59 5.67
N VAL A 52 5.01 -9.53 5.62
CA VAL A 52 4.81 -8.73 4.42
C VAL A 52 5.78 -7.56 4.38
N ILE A 53 6.36 -7.33 3.20
CA ILE A 53 7.04 -6.09 2.87
C ILE A 53 6.02 -5.20 2.15
N ASN A 54 5.57 -4.17 2.85
CA ASN A 54 4.70 -3.14 2.29
C ASN A 54 5.57 -2.12 1.55
N ALA A 55 5.53 -2.16 0.21
CA ALA A 55 6.45 -1.40 -0.63
C ALA A 55 6.14 0.11 -0.68
N HIS A 56 5.07 0.61 -0.05
CA HIS A 56 4.80 2.04 0.06
C HIS A 56 3.71 2.39 1.09
N GLU A 57 3.98 3.39 1.92
CA GLU A 57 3.12 3.90 2.99
C GLU A 57 3.34 5.38 3.31
N HIS A 58 2.34 5.97 3.97
CA HIS A 58 2.33 7.35 4.44
C HIS A 58 1.98 7.43 5.94
N GLN A 59 2.42 6.45 6.73
CA GLN A 59 2.06 6.37 8.16
C GLN A 59 2.44 7.63 8.94
N HIS A 60 1.48 8.17 9.68
CA HIS A 60 1.65 9.31 10.55
C HIS A 60 1.64 8.91 12.03
N TRP A 61 2.37 9.68 12.84
CA TRP A 61 2.20 9.63 14.29
C TRP A 61 1.10 10.59 14.73
N PRO A 62 0.15 10.16 15.59
CA PRO A 62 -0.94 11.02 16.06
C PRO A 62 -0.48 12.36 16.63
N GLU A 63 0.66 12.33 17.33
CA GLU A 63 1.31 13.52 17.92
C GLU A 63 1.66 14.61 16.90
N GLU A 64 1.78 14.27 15.60
CA GLU A 64 2.03 15.25 14.53
C GLU A 64 0.85 16.20 14.30
N TYR A 65 -0.36 15.81 14.72
CA TYR A 65 -1.57 16.61 14.57
C TYR A 65 -1.98 17.35 15.84
N GLY A 66 -1.19 17.24 16.91
CA GLY A 66 -1.44 17.84 18.22
C GLY A 66 -2.09 16.88 19.22
N ASP A 67 -2.54 17.45 20.34
CA ASP A 67 -3.22 16.72 21.42
C ASP A 67 -4.72 16.61 21.10
N LEU A 68 -5.08 15.54 20.38
CA LEU A 68 -6.45 15.28 19.90
C LEU A 68 -7.00 13.98 20.49
N THR A 69 -8.32 13.93 20.68
CA THR A 69 -9.00 12.70 21.12
C THR A 69 -9.40 11.83 19.92
N TYR A 70 -8.46 11.01 19.46
CA TYR A 70 -8.66 10.12 18.31
C TYR A 70 -9.82 9.14 18.53
N ARG A 71 -10.77 9.19 17.60
CA ARG A 71 -12.02 8.42 17.55
C ARG A 71 -12.29 8.01 16.11
N PHE A 72 -13.38 7.28 15.86
CA PHE A 72 -13.75 6.76 14.53
C PHE A 72 -13.56 7.79 13.40
N TYR A 73 -14.16 8.97 13.53
CA TYR A 73 -14.12 9.97 12.46
C TYR A 73 -12.71 10.50 12.17
N HIS A 74 -11.76 10.49 13.13
CA HIS A 74 -10.37 10.92 12.89
C HIS A 74 -9.67 9.99 11.88
N LEU A 75 -9.92 8.69 12.00
CA LEU A 75 -9.41 7.70 11.05
C LEU A 75 -10.06 7.88 9.68
N ILE A 76 -11.40 8.02 9.64
CA ILE A 76 -12.13 8.17 8.38
C ILE A 76 -11.69 9.45 7.65
N HIS A 77 -11.59 10.58 8.34
CA HIS A 77 -11.20 11.86 7.74
C HIS A 77 -9.78 11.84 7.16
N SER A 78 -8.88 11.10 7.79
CA SER A 78 -7.48 10.96 7.35
C SER A 78 -7.30 9.92 6.24
N SER A 79 -8.39 9.30 5.79
CA SER A 79 -8.37 8.19 4.83
C SER A 79 -8.96 8.55 3.48
N TYR A 80 -8.82 7.64 2.53
CA TYR A 80 -9.47 7.78 1.22
C TYR A 80 -10.99 7.63 1.26
N LEU A 81 -11.56 6.96 2.27
CA LEU A 81 -13.00 6.83 2.41
C LEU A 81 -13.68 8.20 2.55
N MET A 82 -13.01 9.18 3.15
CA MET A 82 -13.55 10.54 3.22
C MET A 82 -13.77 11.16 1.84
N SER A 83 -13.00 10.78 0.80
CA SER A 83 -13.25 11.25 -0.56
C SER A 83 -14.52 10.66 -1.18
N ASP A 84 -14.89 9.42 -0.84
CA ASP A 84 -16.19 8.88 -1.22
C ASP A 84 -17.32 9.60 -0.49
N ILE A 85 -17.16 9.88 0.81
CA ILE A 85 -18.13 10.61 1.62
C ILE A 85 -18.37 12.02 1.05
N VAL A 86 -17.32 12.76 0.71
CA VAL A 86 -17.45 14.08 0.04
C VAL A 86 -18.16 13.94 -1.30
N SER A 87 -17.82 12.93 -2.10
CA SER A 87 -18.49 12.69 -3.40
C SER A 87 -19.97 12.35 -3.24
N ALA A 88 -20.35 11.74 -2.12
CA ALA A 88 -21.73 11.43 -1.75
C ALA A 88 -22.48 12.61 -1.11
N GLY A 89 -21.86 13.80 -1.01
CA GLY A 89 -22.48 15.02 -0.48
C GLY A 89 -22.13 15.34 0.97
N GLY A 90 -21.18 14.62 1.58
CA GLY A 90 -20.68 14.90 2.93
C GLY A 90 -19.68 16.05 3.00
N THR A 91 -19.28 16.38 4.22
CA THR A 91 -18.39 17.51 4.55
C THR A 91 -17.06 17.02 5.13
N ARG A 92 -15.95 17.56 4.61
CA ARG A 92 -14.60 17.34 5.16
C ARG A 92 -14.27 18.47 6.15
N PHE A 93 -13.84 18.08 7.34
CA PHE A 93 -13.36 18.96 8.41
C PHE A 93 -11.83 18.87 8.51
N ASP A 94 -11.20 19.92 9.04
CA ASP A 94 -9.85 19.80 9.59
C ASP A 94 -9.86 19.01 10.91
N MET A 95 -8.68 18.55 11.37
CA MET A 95 -8.58 17.68 12.54
C MET A 95 -9.05 18.35 13.85
N GLN A 96 -8.88 19.67 14.01
CA GLN A 96 -9.31 20.37 15.22
C GLN A 96 -10.83 20.57 15.25
N GLN A 97 -11.42 20.96 14.11
CA GLN A 97 -12.87 21.01 13.94
C GLN A 97 -13.50 19.65 14.22
N LEU A 98 -12.87 18.59 13.71
CA LEU A 98 -13.32 17.23 13.91
C LEU A 98 -13.35 16.84 15.39
N ASP A 99 -12.30 17.16 16.14
CA ASP A 99 -12.22 16.79 17.56
C ASP A 99 -13.23 17.57 18.43
N SER A 100 -13.59 18.78 18.00
CA SER A 100 -14.55 19.64 18.71
C SER A 100 -16.01 19.17 18.65
N LEU A 101 -16.35 18.28 17.72
CA LEU A 101 -17.72 17.80 17.49
C LEU A 101 -18.00 16.48 18.25
N SER A 102 -19.26 16.31 18.65
CA SER A 102 -19.72 15.04 19.22
C SER A 102 -19.86 13.97 18.12
N LEU A 103 -19.85 12.69 18.49
CA LEU A 103 -20.09 11.60 17.52
C LEU A 103 -21.47 11.68 16.86
N GLU A 104 -22.48 12.14 17.60
CA GLU A 104 -23.84 12.40 17.11
C GLU A 104 -23.84 13.53 16.07
N ALA A 105 -23.20 14.66 16.38
CA ALA A 105 -23.10 15.78 15.44
C ALA A 105 -22.38 15.39 14.14
N HIS A 106 -21.33 14.56 14.24
CA HIS A 106 -20.67 14.00 13.04
C HIS A 106 -21.60 13.11 12.23
N TRP A 107 -22.39 12.27 12.90
CA TRP A 107 -23.36 11.41 12.22
C TRP A 107 -24.47 12.23 11.54
N ASP A 108 -24.97 13.28 12.19
CA ASP A 108 -25.97 14.17 11.59
C ASP A 108 -25.47 14.84 10.31
N ILE A 109 -24.16 15.15 10.25
CA ILE A 109 -23.56 15.82 9.08
C ILE A 109 -23.17 14.82 7.99
N ASN A 110 -22.51 13.72 8.35
CA ASN A 110 -21.85 12.82 7.39
C ASN A 110 -22.46 11.42 7.33
N GLY A 111 -23.38 11.04 8.22
CA GLY A 111 -23.92 9.69 8.33
C GLY A 111 -24.65 9.23 7.07
N GLN A 112 -25.48 10.08 6.46
CA GLN A 112 -26.15 9.74 5.20
C GLN A 112 -25.14 9.56 4.05
N ALA A 113 -24.14 10.43 3.95
CA ALA A 113 -23.10 10.30 2.94
C ALA A 113 -22.26 9.04 3.14
N LEU A 114 -21.89 8.72 4.39
CA LEU A 114 -21.21 7.48 4.77
C LEU A 114 -22.04 6.24 4.37
N ASP A 115 -23.36 6.28 4.55
CA ASP A 115 -24.25 5.19 4.14
C ASP A 115 -24.25 4.96 2.63
N HIS A 116 -24.13 6.01 1.83
CA HIS A 116 -23.99 5.89 0.37
C HIS A 116 -22.65 5.32 -0.09
N THR A 117 -21.65 5.23 0.80
CA THR A 117 -20.34 4.65 0.47
C THR A 117 -20.22 3.16 0.81
N ARG A 118 -21.23 2.54 1.41
CA ARG A 118 -21.18 1.13 1.88
C ARG A 118 -20.80 0.10 0.82
N ASN A 119 -20.97 0.43 -0.46
CA ASN A 119 -20.62 -0.41 -1.60
C ASN A 119 -19.21 -0.14 -2.18
N THR A 120 -18.49 0.88 -1.72
CA THR A 120 -17.20 1.27 -2.29
C THR A 120 -16.05 0.42 -1.71
N SER A 121 -14.96 0.31 -2.47
CA SER A 121 -13.79 -0.47 -2.05
C SER A 121 -13.04 0.19 -0.88
N TYR A 122 -13.07 1.52 -0.76
CA TYR A 122 -12.54 2.21 0.42
C TYR A 122 -13.31 1.81 1.68
N TYR A 123 -14.63 1.76 1.63
CA TYR A 123 -15.44 1.32 2.76
C TYR A 123 -15.13 -0.11 3.18
N GLY A 124 -15.12 -1.03 2.20
CA GLY A 124 -14.98 -2.45 2.48
C GLY A 124 -13.62 -2.83 3.08
N HIS A 125 -12.51 -2.20 2.66
CA HIS A 125 -11.21 -2.50 3.28
C HIS A 125 -11.12 -1.95 4.71
N PHE A 126 -11.75 -0.80 5.01
CA PHE A 126 -11.84 -0.32 6.39
C PHE A 126 -12.55 -1.31 7.31
N ILE A 127 -13.68 -1.87 6.85
CA ILE A 127 -14.40 -2.91 7.59
C ILE A 127 -13.47 -4.09 7.91
N LYS A 128 -12.60 -4.50 6.97
CA LYS A 128 -11.60 -5.57 7.20
C LYS A 128 -10.56 -5.17 8.25
N GLY A 129 -10.03 -3.94 8.17
CA GLY A 129 -9.10 -3.40 9.15
C GLY A 129 -9.69 -3.39 10.56
N PHE A 130 -10.90 -2.85 10.71
CA PHE A 130 -11.59 -2.81 12.01
C PHE A 130 -11.92 -4.20 12.54
N ARG A 131 -12.43 -5.12 11.71
CA ARG A 131 -12.65 -6.53 12.10
C ARG A 131 -11.39 -7.22 12.60
N LYS A 132 -10.25 -6.94 11.96
CA LYS A 132 -8.98 -7.56 12.34
C LYS A 132 -8.45 -7.00 13.65
N LEU A 133 -8.61 -5.69 13.88
CA LEU A 133 -7.94 -4.97 14.96
C LEU A 133 -8.82 -4.75 16.20
N TYR A 134 -10.13 -4.62 16.02
CA TYR A 134 -11.11 -4.25 17.04
C TYR A 134 -12.21 -5.31 17.16
N ASP A 135 -12.98 -5.22 18.24
CA ASP A 135 -14.22 -5.97 18.40
C ASP A 135 -15.33 -5.29 17.57
N PHE A 136 -15.33 -5.57 16.27
CA PHE A 136 -16.26 -5.01 15.30
C PHE A 136 -16.59 -6.04 14.22
N ASP A 137 -17.73 -6.72 14.32
CA ASP A 137 -18.14 -7.75 13.36
C ASP A 137 -19.19 -7.27 12.34
N ASP A 138 -19.76 -6.08 12.54
CA ASP A 138 -20.78 -5.52 11.65
C ASP A 138 -20.25 -5.33 10.22
N VAL A 139 -21.16 -5.43 9.25
CA VAL A 139 -20.85 -5.16 7.84
C VAL A 139 -20.89 -3.67 7.50
N TYR A 140 -21.53 -2.87 8.35
CA TYR A 140 -21.70 -1.43 8.16
C TYR A 140 -21.46 -0.66 9.46
N PHE A 141 -20.78 0.47 9.35
CA PHE A 141 -20.83 1.54 10.34
C PHE A 141 -22.24 2.13 10.40
N THR A 142 -22.72 2.32 11.62
CA THR A 142 -24.03 2.89 11.93
C THR A 142 -23.88 3.83 13.12
N GLU A 143 -24.82 4.76 13.26
CA GLU A 143 -24.94 5.62 14.44
C GLU A 143 -24.81 4.86 15.77
N LYS A 144 -25.33 3.62 15.80
CA LYS A 144 -25.40 2.79 17.02
C LYS A 144 -24.09 2.10 17.36
N ASN A 145 -23.28 1.71 16.37
CA ASN A 145 -22.05 0.96 16.61
C ASN A 145 -20.78 1.85 16.65
N ILE A 146 -20.82 3.03 16.00
CA ILE A 146 -19.70 3.99 16.00
C ILE A 146 -19.26 4.41 17.41
N PRO A 147 -20.16 4.66 18.40
CA PRO A 147 -19.74 5.01 19.75
C PRO A 147 -18.91 3.92 20.44
N LEU A 148 -19.28 2.65 20.29
CA LEU A 148 -18.53 1.53 20.87
C LEU A 148 -17.15 1.39 20.21
N LEU A 149 -17.11 1.46 18.87
CA LEU A 149 -15.85 1.40 18.12
C LEU A 149 -14.94 2.59 18.47
N SER A 150 -15.50 3.80 18.57
CA SER A 150 -14.77 5.02 18.94
C SER A 150 -14.11 4.90 20.31
N ALA A 151 -14.81 4.34 21.31
CA ALA A 151 -14.24 4.12 22.62
C ALA A 151 -13.08 3.11 22.62
N GLN A 152 -13.08 2.12 21.71
CA GLN A 152 -11.95 1.22 21.54
C GLN A 152 -10.75 1.93 20.88
N ILE A 153 -11.00 2.73 19.83
CA ILE A 153 -9.98 3.52 19.15
C ILE A 153 -9.30 4.47 20.15
N GLU A 154 -10.10 5.25 20.88
CA GLU A 154 -9.60 6.22 21.86
C GLU A 154 -8.68 5.56 22.89
N ARG A 155 -9.06 4.40 23.45
CA ARG A 155 -8.22 3.66 24.39
C ARG A 155 -6.88 3.23 23.78
N ASN A 156 -6.88 2.77 22.54
CA ASN A 156 -5.66 2.35 21.86
C ASN A 156 -4.76 3.54 21.52
N TYR A 157 -5.34 4.70 21.22
CA TYR A 157 -4.61 5.92 20.87
C TYR A 157 -4.00 6.64 22.09
N GLN A 158 -4.39 6.30 23.32
CA GLN A 158 -3.69 6.79 24.54
C GLN A 158 -2.21 6.33 24.61
N ASP A 159 -1.88 5.19 24.01
CA ASP A 159 -0.51 4.71 23.81
C ASP A 159 -0.38 4.16 22.39
N TYR A 160 -0.40 5.09 21.43
CA TYR A 160 -0.41 4.74 20.02
C TYR A 160 0.83 3.94 19.60
N ARG A 161 2.00 4.16 20.22
CA ARG A 161 3.22 3.43 19.88
C ARG A 161 3.09 1.94 20.17
N ARG A 162 2.53 1.60 21.33
CA ARG A 162 2.23 0.20 21.69
C ARG A 162 1.11 -0.38 20.84
N TRP A 163 0.07 0.42 20.55
CA TRP A 163 -1.01 -0.01 19.68
C TRP A 163 -0.51 -0.33 18.26
N PHE A 164 0.25 0.58 17.66
CA PHE A 164 0.85 0.44 16.34
C PHE A 164 1.69 -0.83 16.26
N ASP A 165 2.59 -1.06 17.23
CA ASP A 165 3.42 -2.27 17.29
C ASP A 165 2.57 -3.56 17.27
N SER A 166 1.54 -3.61 18.11
CA SER A 166 0.61 -4.74 18.18
C SER A 166 -0.14 -4.96 16.87
N ALA A 167 -0.70 -3.90 16.29
CA ALA A 167 -1.46 -3.94 15.04
C ALA A 167 -0.58 -4.34 13.84
N PHE A 168 0.63 -3.78 13.77
CA PHE A 168 1.64 -4.08 12.75
C PHE A 168 1.97 -5.57 12.71
N HIS A 169 2.30 -6.15 13.86
CA HIS A 169 2.62 -7.57 13.96
C HIS A 169 1.39 -8.48 13.81
N LYS A 170 0.22 -8.08 14.32
CA LYS A 170 -1.04 -8.83 14.18
C LYS A 170 -1.48 -8.97 12.72
N ALA A 171 -1.21 -7.95 11.90
CA ALA A 171 -1.48 -8.00 10.46
C ALA A 171 -0.47 -8.85 9.68
N GLY A 172 0.72 -9.03 10.25
CA GLY A 172 1.83 -9.76 9.65
C GLY A 172 2.73 -8.87 8.80
N PHE A 173 2.84 -7.58 9.11
CA PHE A 173 3.87 -6.73 8.49
C PHE A 173 5.26 -7.04 9.06
N GLU A 174 6.29 -6.80 8.25
CA GLU A 174 7.69 -6.86 8.66
C GLU A 174 8.45 -5.58 8.34
N LEU A 175 8.05 -4.88 7.27
CA LEU A 175 8.61 -3.60 6.88
C LEU A 175 7.60 -2.81 6.05
N MET A 176 7.60 -1.49 6.22
CA MET A 176 6.85 -0.52 5.41
C MET A 176 7.82 0.49 4.81
N PHE A 177 7.70 0.79 3.51
CA PHE A 177 8.48 1.88 2.91
C PHE A 177 7.76 3.20 3.21
N LEU A 178 8.37 4.06 4.01
CA LEU A 178 7.74 5.29 4.48
C LEU A 178 8.14 6.47 3.59
N ASP A 179 7.19 6.99 2.84
CA ASP A 179 7.31 8.27 2.14
C ASP A 179 6.68 9.39 2.98
N GLN A 180 7.52 10.32 3.43
CA GLN A 180 7.12 11.46 4.25
C GLN A 180 6.99 12.72 3.39
N TYR A 181 6.11 12.71 2.39
CA TYR A 181 5.97 13.85 1.47
C TYR A 181 5.68 15.19 2.19
N TRP A 182 5.05 15.15 3.37
CA TRP A 182 4.80 16.32 4.22
C TRP A 182 6.05 16.86 4.93
N LYS A 183 7.12 16.07 4.99
CA LYS A 183 8.44 16.40 5.56
C LYS A 183 9.53 15.84 4.63
N PRO A 184 9.64 16.31 3.38
CA PRO A 184 10.41 15.64 2.32
C PRO A 184 11.93 15.63 2.55
N PHE A 185 12.42 16.42 3.52
CA PHE A 185 13.83 16.45 3.93
C PHE A 185 14.10 15.72 5.26
N ASN A 186 13.08 15.12 5.89
CA ASN A 186 13.27 14.26 7.05
C ASN A 186 13.84 12.91 6.60
N THR A 187 14.98 12.54 7.19
CA THR A 187 15.66 11.25 6.91
C THR A 187 15.56 10.28 8.08
N LEU A 188 14.96 10.69 9.20
CA LEU A 188 14.81 9.85 10.37
C LEU A 188 13.50 9.08 10.29
N VAL A 189 13.60 7.76 10.44
CA VAL A 189 12.46 6.84 10.52
C VAL A 189 12.68 5.82 11.64
N ASP A 190 11.61 5.23 12.14
CA ASP A 190 11.72 4.11 13.09
C ASP A 190 12.08 2.82 12.34
N GLU A 191 13.38 2.49 12.30
CA GLU A 191 13.93 1.35 11.54
C GLU A 191 13.38 -0.03 11.96
N ARG A 192 12.62 -0.10 13.06
CA ARG A 192 11.87 -1.30 13.46
C ARG A 192 10.75 -1.63 12.48
N TYR A 193 10.11 -0.61 11.93
CA TYR A 193 8.93 -0.75 11.07
C TYR A 193 9.17 -0.22 9.66
N TYR A 194 10.06 0.76 9.51
CA TYR A 194 10.14 1.55 8.29
C TYR A 194 11.48 1.47 7.56
N ALA A 195 11.42 1.50 6.24
CA ALA A 195 12.53 1.88 5.37
C ALA A 195 12.25 3.25 4.75
N LEU A 196 13.27 4.11 4.70
CA LEU A 196 13.14 5.48 4.22
C LEU A 196 12.93 5.52 2.70
N VAL A 197 11.94 6.31 2.26
CA VAL A 197 11.74 6.69 0.86
C VAL A 197 12.12 8.15 0.68
N PHE A 198 12.95 8.44 -0.33
CA PHE A 198 13.36 9.82 -0.63
C PHE A 198 12.36 10.48 -1.60
N HIS A 199 11.57 11.42 -1.10
CA HIS A 199 10.59 12.16 -1.89
C HIS A 199 11.25 13.26 -2.75
N ILE A 200 11.17 13.13 -4.07
CA ILE A 200 11.95 13.99 -5.00
C ILE A 200 11.18 15.14 -5.63
N ASN A 201 9.87 15.27 -5.41
CA ASN A 201 9.08 16.35 -6.03
C ASN A 201 9.67 17.76 -5.78
N PRO A 202 10.13 18.12 -4.56
CA PRO A 202 10.73 19.43 -4.32
C PRO A 202 11.97 19.73 -5.18
N LEU A 203 12.76 18.70 -5.54
CA LEU A 203 13.95 18.86 -6.40
C LEU A 203 13.57 19.21 -7.85
N VAL A 204 12.39 18.78 -8.30
CA VAL A 204 11.90 19.10 -9.64
C VAL A 204 11.21 20.46 -9.64
N MET A 205 10.26 20.65 -8.72
CA MET A 205 9.36 21.79 -8.69
C MET A 205 10.10 23.10 -8.39
N HIS A 206 10.99 23.10 -7.39
CA HIS A 206 11.70 24.30 -6.98
C HIS A 206 12.78 24.79 -7.94
N ALA A 207 13.21 23.99 -8.93
CA ALA A 207 14.06 24.47 -10.01
C ALA A 207 13.38 25.60 -10.81
N SER A 208 12.05 25.60 -10.85
CA SER A 208 11.22 26.61 -11.52
C SER A 208 10.62 27.68 -10.59
N ASN A 209 10.93 27.65 -9.28
CA ASN A 209 10.25 28.45 -8.24
C ASN A 209 8.72 28.28 -8.17
N LEU A 210 8.18 27.15 -8.63
CA LEU A 210 6.78 26.80 -8.45
C LEU A 210 6.67 25.69 -7.40
N PRO A 211 5.95 25.88 -6.28
CA PRO A 211 5.65 24.78 -5.37
C PRO A 211 4.66 23.80 -6.02
N SER A 212 4.76 22.50 -5.73
CA SER A 212 3.65 21.55 -6.00
C SER A 212 2.55 21.66 -4.95
N SER A 213 1.38 21.09 -5.21
CA SER A 213 0.29 20.96 -4.22
C SER A 213 0.69 20.18 -2.97
N GLU A 214 1.70 19.30 -3.08
CA GLU A 214 2.26 18.50 -1.99
C GLU A 214 3.47 19.17 -1.31
N ASP A 215 3.86 20.37 -1.75
CA ASP A 215 5.08 21.05 -1.31
C ASP A 215 4.86 21.80 0.00
N THR A 216 5.41 21.27 1.09
CA THR A 216 5.30 21.85 2.44
C THR A 216 6.57 22.60 2.89
N ALA A 217 7.69 22.48 2.15
CA ALA A 217 8.99 23.01 2.57
C ALA A 217 9.90 23.43 1.40
N MET A 218 10.34 24.68 1.41
CA MET A 218 11.23 25.22 0.36
C MET A 218 12.65 24.66 0.45
N ILE A 219 13.12 24.02 -0.62
CA ILE A 219 14.49 23.49 -0.73
C ILE A 219 15.57 24.54 -0.45
N TYR A 220 15.31 25.81 -0.81
CA TYR A 220 16.22 26.93 -0.61
C TYR A 220 16.45 27.27 0.87
N ASN A 221 15.40 27.16 1.71
CA ASN A 221 15.54 27.39 3.15
C ASN A 221 16.41 26.29 3.77
N LYS A 222 16.16 25.04 3.38
CA LYS A 222 16.96 23.90 3.81
C LYS A 222 18.43 24.03 3.39
N ALA A 223 18.68 24.45 2.15
CA ALA A 223 20.03 24.68 1.65
C ALA A 223 20.75 25.77 2.47
N ALA A 224 20.08 26.88 2.77
CA ALA A 224 20.63 27.96 3.58
C ALA A 224 20.95 27.52 5.02
N GLU A 225 20.07 26.74 5.66
CA GLU A 225 20.31 26.14 6.97
C GLU A 225 21.55 25.23 7.01
N GLU A 226 21.78 24.49 5.92
CA GLU A 226 22.92 23.57 5.79
C GLU A 226 24.16 24.25 5.18
N GLY A 227 24.12 25.57 4.93
CA GLY A 227 25.27 26.35 4.45
C GLY A 227 25.59 26.20 2.97
N TYR A 228 24.65 25.71 2.16
CA TYR A 228 24.81 25.57 0.72
C TYR A 228 24.40 26.84 -0.05
N PRO A 229 25.27 27.41 -0.91
CA PRO A 229 24.83 28.44 -1.84
C PRO A 229 23.84 27.88 -2.86
N MET A 230 22.93 28.73 -3.37
CA MET A 230 21.92 28.36 -4.38
C MET A 230 21.78 29.46 -5.44
N ASN A 231 22.91 30.04 -5.86
CA ASN A 231 22.95 31.21 -6.74
C ASN A 231 22.89 30.81 -8.22
N THR A 232 23.61 29.75 -8.58
CA THR A 232 23.69 29.22 -9.94
C THR A 232 22.91 27.92 -10.09
N PHE A 233 22.69 27.49 -11.33
CA PHE A 233 22.08 26.19 -11.58
C PHE A 233 22.99 25.04 -11.12
N ASP A 234 24.30 25.19 -11.23
CA ASP A 234 25.25 24.19 -10.74
C ASP A 234 25.23 24.09 -9.22
N ASP A 235 25.06 25.21 -8.51
CA ASP A 235 24.85 25.21 -7.05
C ASP A 235 23.59 24.41 -6.68
N TYR A 236 22.50 24.61 -7.44
CA TYR A 236 21.25 23.87 -7.26
C TYR A 236 21.43 22.37 -7.45
N LEU A 237 22.08 21.96 -8.54
CA LEU A 237 22.37 20.56 -8.82
C LEU A 237 23.29 19.95 -7.76
N THR A 238 24.28 20.71 -7.28
CA THR A 238 25.18 20.29 -6.20
C THR A 238 24.40 20.01 -4.91
N TYR A 239 23.46 20.89 -4.54
CA TYR A 239 22.64 20.66 -3.35
C TYR A 239 21.66 19.51 -3.53
N CYS A 240 21.06 19.34 -4.71
CA CYS A 240 20.24 18.17 -5.02
C CYS A 240 21.04 16.87 -4.89
N ASP A 241 22.30 16.84 -5.33
CA ASP A 241 23.19 15.68 -5.23
C ASP A 241 23.56 15.38 -3.77
N HIS A 242 23.82 16.43 -2.97
CA HIS A 242 23.98 16.30 -1.52
C HIS A 242 22.76 15.65 -0.86
N LEU A 243 21.53 15.99 -1.30
CA LEU A 243 20.32 15.32 -0.78
C LEU A 243 20.27 13.84 -1.16
N PHE A 244 20.72 13.43 -2.35
CA PHE A 244 20.87 12.02 -2.71
C PHE A 244 21.88 11.30 -1.82
N GLN A 245 23.06 11.91 -1.62
CA GLN A 245 24.10 11.38 -0.74
C GLN A 245 23.55 11.20 0.69
N LYS A 246 22.95 12.26 1.26
CA LYS A 246 22.39 12.26 2.60
C LYS A 246 21.33 11.18 2.79
N ASN A 247 20.39 11.03 1.85
CA ASN A 247 19.36 9.99 1.93
C ASN A 247 19.97 8.58 1.82
N THR A 248 21.00 8.40 0.98
CA THR A 248 21.71 7.12 0.86
C THR A 248 22.46 6.77 2.15
N GLU A 249 23.13 7.73 2.78
CA GLU A 249 23.77 7.57 4.10
C GLU A 249 22.76 7.19 5.20
N HIS A 250 21.51 7.66 5.07
CA HIS A 250 20.39 7.30 5.93
C HIS A 250 19.59 6.09 5.41
N LYS A 251 20.20 5.26 4.55
CA LYS A 251 19.67 3.98 4.06
C LYS A 251 18.34 4.08 3.31
N ALA A 252 18.09 5.17 2.59
CA ALA A 252 16.95 5.26 1.70
C ALA A 252 16.94 4.09 0.71
N VAL A 253 15.78 3.44 0.54
CA VAL A 253 15.66 2.24 -0.29
C VAL A 253 15.23 2.55 -1.73
N CYS A 254 14.60 3.70 -1.94
CA CYS A 254 14.17 4.20 -3.25
C CYS A 254 13.90 5.70 -3.22
N VAL A 255 13.64 6.27 -4.40
CA VAL A 255 13.07 7.61 -4.56
C VAL A 255 11.60 7.53 -4.95
N LYS A 256 10.79 8.53 -4.59
CA LYS A 256 9.37 8.63 -4.95
C LYS A 256 9.04 9.92 -5.68
N ASN A 257 8.36 9.75 -6.82
CA ASN A 257 7.79 10.80 -7.65
C ASN A 257 6.26 10.75 -7.61
N SER A 258 5.62 11.84 -7.19
CA SER A 258 4.17 12.05 -7.24
C SER A 258 3.77 13.30 -8.05
N LEU A 259 4.65 13.77 -8.93
CA LEU A 259 4.41 14.96 -9.77
C LEU A 259 3.13 14.89 -10.63
N ALA A 260 2.51 13.72 -10.80
CA ALA A 260 1.22 13.56 -11.47
C ALA A 260 0.10 14.44 -10.85
N TYR A 261 0.17 14.77 -9.56
CA TYR A 261 -0.76 15.72 -8.93
C TYR A 261 -0.57 17.16 -9.43
N ALA A 262 0.65 17.56 -9.80
CA ALA A 262 0.98 18.92 -10.19
C ALA A 262 1.06 19.13 -11.71
N ARG A 263 1.45 18.09 -12.47
CA ARG A 263 1.76 18.18 -13.90
C ARG A 263 1.72 16.83 -14.60
N SER A 264 1.71 16.89 -15.94
CA SER A 264 1.84 15.70 -16.79
C SER A 264 3.17 14.98 -16.54
N LEU A 265 3.12 13.65 -16.48
CA LEU A 265 4.29 12.73 -16.47
C LEU A 265 5.02 12.63 -17.82
N ASP A 266 4.67 13.50 -18.77
CA ASP A 266 5.38 13.65 -20.03
C ASP A 266 6.59 14.57 -19.83
N PHE A 267 7.76 13.96 -19.71
CA PHE A 267 9.04 14.63 -19.48
C PHE A 267 9.84 14.62 -20.78
N GLU A 268 10.02 15.79 -21.39
CA GLU A 268 10.73 15.94 -22.64
C GLU A 268 12.25 16.09 -22.41
N GLU A 269 13.06 15.71 -23.39
CA GLU A 269 14.49 15.94 -23.30
C GLU A 269 14.81 17.44 -23.45
N VAL A 270 15.49 17.98 -22.46
CA VAL A 270 15.90 19.39 -22.41
C VAL A 270 17.41 19.45 -22.18
N SER A 271 18.10 20.35 -22.88
CA SER A 271 19.56 20.51 -22.72
C SER A 271 19.90 21.23 -21.41
N TYR A 272 21.09 20.97 -20.88
CA TYR A 272 21.61 21.67 -19.71
C TYR A 272 21.66 23.19 -19.91
N GLU A 273 22.08 23.66 -21.09
CA GLU A 273 22.15 25.09 -21.39
C GLU A 273 20.76 25.74 -21.34
N THR A 274 19.74 25.03 -21.84
CA THR A 274 18.34 25.49 -21.79
C THR A 274 17.87 25.58 -20.34
N ALA A 275 18.06 24.52 -19.55
CA ALA A 275 17.70 24.49 -18.14
C ALA A 275 18.44 25.57 -17.34
N ARG A 276 19.74 25.73 -17.51
CA ARG A 276 20.56 26.78 -16.88
C ARG A 276 20.04 28.18 -17.21
N ASN A 277 19.74 28.45 -18.47
CA ASN A 277 19.22 29.74 -18.92
C ASN A 277 17.83 30.03 -18.31
N LEU A 278 16.99 29.02 -18.14
CA LEU A 278 15.68 29.14 -17.49
C LEU A 278 15.84 29.36 -15.98
N TYR A 279 16.75 28.63 -15.33
CA TYR A 279 17.05 28.79 -13.90
C TYR A 279 17.48 30.22 -13.57
N ASN A 280 18.32 30.82 -14.41
CA ASN A 280 18.79 32.21 -14.23
C ASN A 280 17.68 33.25 -14.40
N LYS A 281 16.58 32.91 -15.08
CA LYS A 281 15.42 33.80 -15.31
C LYS A 281 14.30 33.62 -14.28
N ARG A 282 14.44 32.68 -13.32
CA ARG A 282 13.35 32.28 -12.41
C ARG A 282 12.83 33.40 -11.50
N SER A 283 13.65 34.40 -11.21
CA SER A 283 13.25 35.61 -10.47
C SER A 283 12.17 36.44 -11.19
N GLY A 284 12.05 36.31 -12.50
CA GLY A 284 11.04 36.99 -13.32
C GLY A 284 9.71 36.25 -13.48
N LYS A 285 9.49 35.15 -12.74
CA LYS A 285 8.37 34.19 -12.88
C LYS A 285 8.30 33.56 -14.28
N LEU A 286 8.64 32.28 -14.36
CA LEU A 286 8.59 31.52 -15.62
C LEU A 286 7.14 31.29 -16.09
N SER A 287 6.95 31.18 -17.41
CA SER A 287 5.69 30.65 -17.96
C SER A 287 5.52 29.17 -17.58
N ARG A 288 4.30 28.63 -17.71
CA ARG A 288 4.06 27.19 -17.45
C ARG A 288 4.91 26.29 -18.34
N GLU A 289 5.05 26.63 -19.62
CA GLU A 289 5.89 25.90 -20.58
C GLU A 289 7.38 25.98 -20.21
N ALA A 290 7.87 27.17 -19.85
CA ALA A 290 9.25 27.37 -19.42
C ALA A 290 9.55 26.61 -18.10
N SER A 291 8.60 26.61 -17.17
CA SER A 291 8.70 25.85 -15.92
C SER A 291 8.73 24.34 -16.19
N LYS A 292 7.87 23.86 -17.10
CA LYS A 292 7.87 22.47 -17.54
C LYS A 292 9.25 22.06 -18.06
N LYS A 293 9.87 22.84 -18.94
CA LYS A 293 11.19 22.50 -19.53
C LYS A 293 12.30 22.31 -18.50
N ILE A 294 12.43 23.21 -17.52
CA ILE A 294 13.45 23.03 -16.48
C ILE A 294 13.12 21.87 -15.54
N GLN A 295 11.85 21.66 -15.23
CA GLN A 295 11.40 20.50 -14.45
C GLN A 295 11.66 19.18 -15.20
N ASP A 296 11.51 19.16 -16.51
CA ASP A 296 11.81 17.99 -17.35
C ASP A 296 13.29 17.65 -17.30
N PHE A 297 14.15 18.67 -17.48
CA PHE A 297 15.59 18.51 -17.27
C PHE A 297 15.89 17.92 -15.89
N MET A 298 15.30 18.47 -14.83
CA MET A 298 15.53 17.99 -13.47
C MET A 298 15.13 16.54 -13.29
N PHE A 299 13.99 16.10 -13.86
CA PHE A 299 13.57 14.71 -13.75
C PHE A 299 14.53 13.76 -14.49
N HIS A 300 14.99 14.14 -15.69
CA HIS A 300 16.04 13.41 -16.41
C HIS A 300 17.35 13.30 -15.60
N TRP A 301 17.78 14.40 -14.97
CA TRP A 301 18.97 14.43 -14.10
C TRP A 301 18.79 13.54 -12.86
N ILE A 302 17.62 13.58 -12.22
CA ILE A 302 17.28 12.71 -11.08
C ILE A 302 17.34 11.24 -11.49
N ILE A 303 16.83 10.84 -12.65
CA ILE A 303 16.91 9.44 -13.10
C ILE A 303 18.38 8.98 -13.20
N GLN A 304 19.26 9.83 -13.71
CA GLN A 304 20.69 9.55 -13.77
C GLN A 304 21.30 9.39 -12.37
N LYS A 305 20.92 10.24 -11.42
CA LYS A 305 21.34 10.11 -10.01
C LYS A 305 20.77 8.87 -9.34
N SER A 306 19.53 8.51 -9.60
CA SER A 306 18.93 7.26 -9.12
C SER A 306 19.69 6.02 -9.63
N ILE A 307 20.22 6.05 -10.85
CA ILE A 307 21.13 5.01 -11.36
C ILE A 307 22.45 5.01 -10.59
N GLU A 308 23.08 6.18 -10.44
CA GLU A 308 24.37 6.37 -9.75
C GLU A 308 24.34 5.87 -8.28
N TYR A 309 23.29 6.23 -7.53
CA TYR A 309 23.09 5.83 -6.14
C TYR A 309 22.35 4.49 -5.96
N ASP A 310 22.06 3.79 -7.07
CA ASP A 310 21.37 2.51 -7.08
C ASP A 310 20.02 2.54 -6.30
N LEU A 311 19.19 3.54 -6.59
CA LEU A 311 17.86 3.74 -5.99
C LEU A 311 16.78 3.50 -7.05
N PRO A 312 15.91 2.49 -6.90
CA PRO A 312 14.69 2.38 -7.71
C PRO A 312 13.82 3.64 -7.61
N ILE A 313 13.05 3.91 -8.66
CA ILE A 313 12.21 5.09 -8.80
C ILE A 313 10.75 4.65 -8.75
N GLN A 314 10.09 4.94 -7.64
CA GLN A 314 8.64 4.79 -7.51
C GLN A 314 7.95 5.97 -8.19
N ILE A 315 7.04 5.69 -9.12
CA ILE A 315 6.32 6.71 -9.89
C ILE A 315 4.82 6.52 -9.67
N HIS A 316 4.19 7.54 -9.10
CA HIS A 316 2.74 7.66 -8.99
C HIS A 316 2.13 7.70 -10.40
N THR A 317 1.39 6.65 -10.78
CA THR A 317 0.65 6.60 -12.04
C THR A 317 -0.82 6.29 -11.79
N GLY A 318 -1.69 6.63 -12.71
CA GLY A 318 -3.12 6.37 -12.59
C GLY A 318 -3.85 7.38 -11.71
N TYR A 319 -4.71 6.86 -10.82
CA TYR A 319 -5.63 7.64 -10.00
C TYR A 319 -4.90 8.61 -9.07
N LEU A 320 -5.56 9.71 -8.74
CA LEU A 320 -5.05 10.79 -7.90
C LEU A 320 -6.03 11.00 -6.76
N ALA A 321 -5.54 10.97 -5.52
CA ALA A 321 -6.34 11.01 -4.31
C ALA A 321 -7.09 12.34 -4.16
N GLY A 322 -8.16 12.31 -3.36
CA GLY A 322 -8.99 13.48 -3.12
C GLY A 322 -10.14 13.63 -4.11
N ASN A 323 -10.78 14.79 -4.07
CA ASN A 323 -11.94 15.13 -4.89
C ASN A 323 -11.55 16.15 -5.98
N GLY A 324 -11.30 15.66 -7.19
CA GLY A 324 -10.99 16.48 -8.36
C GLY A 324 -9.50 16.63 -8.64
N ASN A 325 -9.06 16.15 -9.82
CA ASN A 325 -7.69 16.23 -10.31
C ASN A 325 -7.66 16.11 -11.85
N TYR A 326 -6.52 16.44 -12.47
CA TYR A 326 -6.30 16.18 -13.90
C TYR A 326 -5.81 14.75 -14.10
N LEU A 327 -6.74 13.79 -14.18
CA LEU A 327 -6.44 12.35 -14.23
C LEU A 327 -5.38 12.01 -15.29
N GLU A 328 -5.47 12.61 -16.48
CA GLU A 328 -4.54 12.40 -17.60
C GLU A 328 -3.07 12.63 -17.26
N ASN A 329 -2.76 13.41 -16.21
CA ASN A 329 -1.39 13.63 -15.77
C ASN A 329 -0.70 12.32 -15.38
N GLY A 330 -1.43 11.41 -14.72
CA GLY A 330 -0.92 10.13 -14.23
C GLY A 330 -0.84 9.03 -15.29
N LYS A 331 -1.13 9.31 -16.57
CA LYS A 331 -1.22 8.28 -17.61
C LYS A 331 0.13 7.56 -17.84
N PRO A 332 0.24 6.23 -17.58
CA PRO A 332 1.52 5.52 -17.58
C PRO A 332 2.31 5.58 -18.90
N VAL A 333 1.63 5.52 -20.06
CA VAL A 333 2.31 5.49 -21.37
C VAL A 333 3.13 6.74 -21.67
N LYS A 334 2.88 7.85 -20.96
CA LYS A 334 3.67 9.09 -21.08
C LYS A 334 5.13 8.93 -20.65
N LEU A 335 5.44 7.90 -19.86
CA LEU A 335 6.79 7.60 -19.37
C LEU A 335 7.61 6.74 -20.33
N ASN A 336 7.02 6.29 -21.46
CA ASN A 336 7.65 5.33 -22.38
C ASN A 336 9.02 5.81 -22.90
N ASN A 337 9.17 7.10 -23.16
CA ASN A 337 10.44 7.68 -23.60
C ASN A 337 11.56 7.50 -22.56
N LEU A 338 11.22 7.59 -21.27
CA LEU A 338 12.18 7.42 -20.18
C LEU A 338 12.65 5.98 -20.05
N PHE A 339 11.75 5.01 -20.21
CA PHE A 339 12.10 3.59 -20.13
C PHE A 339 13.05 3.16 -21.24
N LEU A 340 12.86 3.69 -22.45
CA LEU A 340 13.75 3.49 -23.59
C LEU A 340 15.12 4.15 -23.37
N LYS A 341 15.15 5.34 -22.78
CA LYS A 341 16.36 6.13 -22.62
C LYS A 341 17.26 5.65 -21.47
N TYR A 342 16.67 5.11 -20.40
CA TYR A 342 17.37 4.71 -19.18
C TYR A 342 17.16 3.22 -18.86
N PRO A 343 17.72 2.31 -19.67
CA PRO A 343 17.58 0.86 -19.46
C PRO A 343 18.18 0.36 -18.13
N GLU A 344 19.09 1.11 -17.52
CA GLU A 344 19.75 0.80 -16.24
C GLU A 344 18.92 1.20 -15.01
N ALA A 345 17.99 2.14 -15.16
CA ALA A 345 17.11 2.54 -14.05
C ALA A 345 16.14 1.40 -13.70
N ARG A 346 15.60 1.41 -12.48
CA ARG A 346 14.50 0.52 -12.07
C ARG A 346 13.27 1.37 -11.80
N PHE A 347 12.33 1.38 -12.73
CA PHE A 347 11.09 2.13 -12.62
C PHE A 347 10.00 1.26 -12.00
N VAL A 348 9.37 1.72 -10.93
CA VAL A 348 8.29 1.01 -10.24
C VAL A 348 7.01 1.83 -10.40
N LEU A 349 6.08 1.34 -11.21
CA LEU A 349 4.84 2.05 -11.52
C LEU A 349 3.73 1.67 -10.55
N PHE A 350 3.06 2.67 -10.01
CA PHE A 350 2.10 2.49 -8.92
C PHE A 350 0.64 2.37 -9.39
N HIS A 351 -0.22 1.94 -8.47
CA HIS A 351 -1.69 2.01 -8.53
C HIS A 351 -2.30 1.24 -9.69
N GLY A 352 -1.59 0.23 -10.19
CA GLY A 352 -1.99 -0.52 -11.38
C GLY A 352 -2.19 0.35 -12.62
N GLY A 353 -1.71 1.60 -12.62
CA GLY A 353 -2.00 2.61 -13.63
C GLY A 353 -3.49 2.92 -13.81
N TYR A 354 -4.36 2.66 -12.82
CA TYR A 354 -5.82 2.82 -12.94
C TYR A 354 -6.21 4.22 -13.44
N PRO A 355 -7.06 4.36 -14.48
CA PRO A 355 -7.85 3.31 -15.12
C PRO A 355 -7.15 2.61 -16.32
N TRP A 356 -5.92 3.00 -16.68
CA TRP A 356 -5.15 2.47 -17.81
C TRP A 356 -4.38 1.18 -17.50
N THR A 357 -5.03 0.23 -16.83
CA THR A 357 -4.40 -1.04 -16.40
C THR A 357 -3.77 -1.85 -17.55
N GLY A 358 -4.33 -1.75 -18.77
CA GLY A 358 -3.78 -2.45 -19.94
C GLY A 358 -2.50 -1.81 -20.47
N GLU A 359 -2.43 -0.46 -20.47
CA GLU A 359 -1.18 0.24 -20.81
C GLU A 359 -0.10 -0.07 -19.77
N TYR A 360 -0.48 -0.07 -18.50
CA TYR A 360 0.39 -0.46 -17.39
C TYR A 360 0.94 -1.89 -17.53
N ALA A 361 0.07 -2.87 -17.85
CA ALA A 361 0.50 -4.25 -18.10
C ALA A 361 1.44 -4.36 -19.31
N ALA A 362 1.13 -3.66 -20.41
CA ALA A 362 1.97 -3.64 -21.61
C ALA A 362 3.39 -3.09 -21.33
N LEU A 363 3.50 -2.02 -20.51
CA LEU A 363 4.79 -1.46 -20.11
C LEU A 363 5.59 -2.46 -19.26
N GLY A 364 4.95 -3.12 -18.29
CA GLY A 364 5.60 -4.16 -17.48
C GLY A 364 6.03 -5.38 -18.30
N LYS A 365 5.33 -5.69 -19.39
CA LYS A 365 5.71 -6.76 -20.34
C LYS A 365 6.88 -6.34 -21.24
N MET A 366 6.83 -5.13 -21.76
CA MET A 366 7.72 -4.66 -22.82
C MET A 366 9.13 -4.33 -22.31
N PHE A 367 9.24 -3.81 -21.09
CA PHE A 367 10.48 -3.22 -20.60
C PHE A 367 11.10 -4.01 -19.45
N PRO A 368 12.35 -4.52 -19.56
CA PRO A 368 13.02 -5.20 -18.46
C PRO A 368 13.16 -4.35 -17.18
N ASN A 369 13.30 -3.03 -17.34
CA ASN A 369 13.48 -2.04 -16.28
C ASN A 369 12.17 -1.51 -15.64
N VAL A 370 10.99 -1.99 -16.05
CA VAL A 370 9.69 -1.51 -15.53
C VAL A 370 9.03 -2.56 -14.65
N TYR A 371 8.79 -2.24 -13.39
CA TYR A 371 8.14 -3.09 -12.41
C TYR A 371 6.76 -2.53 -12.04
N LEU A 372 5.88 -3.41 -11.57
CA LEU A 372 4.46 -3.16 -11.37
C LEU A 372 4.10 -3.28 -9.88
N ASP A 373 3.85 -2.16 -9.22
CA ASP A 373 3.32 -2.15 -7.86
C ASP A 373 1.78 -2.01 -7.84
N LEU A 374 1.12 -2.95 -7.16
CA LEU A 374 -0.33 -2.96 -6.96
C LEU A 374 -0.79 -2.04 -5.84
N VAL A 375 0.13 -1.32 -5.19
CA VAL A 375 -0.15 -0.32 -4.15
C VAL A 375 -1.42 0.47 -4.44
N TRP A 376 -2.34 0.51 -3.48
CA TRP A 376 -3.61 1.24 -3.54
C TRP A 376 -4.71 0.70 -4.50
N LEU A 377 -4.35 -0.09 -5.52
CA LEU A 377 -5.32 -0.56 -6.54
C LEU A 377 -6.49 -1.37 -5.94
N PRO A 378 -6.28 -2.35 -5.03
CA PRO A 378 -7.38 -3.06 -4.39
C PRO A 378 -8.34 -2.15 -3.63
N GLN A 379 -7.84 -1.06 -3.04
CA GLN A 379 -8.66 -0.10 -2.27
C GLN A 379 -9.44 0.84 -3.18
N ILE A 380 -8.86 1.26 -4.32
CA ILE A 380 -9.57 2.05 -5.35
C ILE A 380 -10.74 1.21 -5.90
N SER A 381 -10.46 -0.02 -6.33
CA SER A 381 -11.47 -0.94 -6.84
C SER A 381 -10.98 -2.38 -6.77
N ARG A 382 -11.54 -3.14 -5.81
CA ARG A 382 -11.25 -4.57 -5.65
C ARG A 382 -11.48 -5.34 -6.94
N GLU A 383 -12.63 -5.12 -7.58
CA GLU A 383 -12.99 -5.81 -8.83
C GLU A 383 -12.03 -5.47 -9.97
N LYS A 384 -11.61 -4.20 -10.07
CA LYS A 384 -10.61 -3.85 -11.08
C LYS A 384 -9.26 -4.48 -10.77
N ALA A 385 -8.85 -4.56 -9.51
CA ALA A 385 -7.63 -5.25 -9.11
C ALA A 385 -7.68 -6.73 -9.51
N VAL A 386 -8.80 -7.41 -9.25
CA VAL A 386 -9.03 -8.82 -9.64
C VAL A 386 -8.94 -9.01 -11.16
N LEU A 387 -9.60 -8.15 -11.94
CA LEU A 387 -9.60 -8.25 -13.41
C LEU A 387 -8.21 -7.94 -13.99
N ALA A 388 -7.61 -6.85 -13.54
CA ALA A 388 -6.34 -6.36 -14.05
C ALA A 388 -5.18 -7.31 -13.69
N LEU A 389 -5.17 -7.86 -12.48
CA LEU A 389 -4.13 -8.78 -12.06
C LEU A 389 -4.22 -10.14 -12.77
N ASP A 390 -5.43 -10.62 -13.09
CA ASP A 390 -5.58 -11.84 -13.91
C ASP A 390 -5.00 -11.66 -15.33
N GLU A 391 -5.25 -10.51 -15.95
CA GLU A 391 -4.66 -10.13 -17.24
C GLU A 391 -3.13 -9.99 -17.14
N MET A 392 -2.65 -9.32 -16.09
CA MET A 392 -1.22 -9.08 -15.89
C MET A 392 -0.44 -10.39 -15.69
N PHE A 393 -0.94 -11.33 -14.89
CA PHE A 393 -0.30 -12.64 -14.71
C PHE A 393 -0.35 -13.52 -15.95
N ASP A 394 -1.17 -13.20 -16.94
CA ASP A 394 -1.17 -13.88 -18.22
C ASP A 394 0.01 -13.46 -19.11
N CYS A 395 0.48 -12.22 -18.97
CA CYS A 395 1.39 -11.62 -19.95
C CYS A 395 2.69 -11.03 -19.38
N VAL A 396 2.78 -10.79 -18.07
CA VAL A 396 3.94 -10.19 -17.37
C VAL A 396 4.56 -11.20 -16.39
N PRO A 397 5.89 -11.36 -16.36
CA PRO A 397 6.57 -12.22 -15.38
C PRO A 397 6.29 -11.80 -13.93
N TYR A 398 5.89 -12.76 -13.07
CA TYR A 398 5.44 -12.48 -11.70
C TYR A 398 6.55 -11.97 -10.74
N ASN A 399 7.83 -12.03 -11.15
CA ASN A 399 8.95 -11.44 -10.42
C ASN A 399 9.02 -9.90 -10.51
N LYS A 400 8.06 -9.29 -11.22
CA LYS A 400 8.00 -7.83 -11.43
C LYS A 400 6.92 -7.15 -10.60
N PHE A 401 6.25 -7.88 -9.72
CA PHE A 401 5.09 -7.39 -8.98
C PHE A 401 5.40 -7.13 -7.51
N PHE A 402 4.80 -6.08 -6.97
CA PHE A 402 4.83 -5.75 -5.54
C PHE A 402 3.43 -5.46 -5.03
N TRP A 403 3.33 -5.27 -3.72
CA TRP A 403 2.15 -4.79 -3.04
C TRP A 403 2.52 -3.68 -2.04
N GLY A 404 1.63 -2.70 -1.87
CA GLY A 404 1.75 -1.64 -0.88
C GLY A 404 0.39 -1.10 -0.40
N GLY A 405 0.42 -0.38 0.72
CA GLY A 405 -0.77 0.16 1.39
C GLY A 405 -1.18 1.53 0.90
N ASP A 406 -0.27 2.51 0.95
CA ASP A 406 -0.52 3.94 0.67
C ASP A 406 -1.45 4.62 1.69
N CYS A 407 -1.33 4.33 2.98
CA CYS A 407 -2.29 4.70 4.01
C CYS A 407 -1.71 5.66 5.07
N ALA A 408 -2.58 6.41 5.76
CA ALA A 408 -2.14 7.37 6.78
C ALA A 408 -2.00 6.75 8.18
N PHE A 409 -2.82 5.73 8.49
CA PHE A 409 -2.84 5.06 9.79
C PHE A 409 -2.95 3.54 9.66
N ILE A 410 -2.51 2.83 10.70
CA ILE A 410 -2.33 1.38 10.69
C ILE A 410 -3.62 0.61 10.38
N GLU A 411 -4.78 1.09 10.81
CA GLU A 411 -6.07 0.45 10.58
C GLU A 411 -6.39 0.31 9.08
N GLU A 412 -6.13 1.37 8.33
CA GLU A 412 -6.31 1.42 6.88
C GLU A 412 -5.31 0.49 6.19
N SER A 413 -4.04 0.50 6.62
CA SER A 413 -2.99 -0.40 6.12
C SER A 413 -3.33 -1.87 6.32
N VAL A 414 -3.85 -2.24 7.51
CA VAL A 414 -4.28 -3.61 7.79
C VAL A 414 -5.43 -4.00 6.88
N GLY A 415 -6.44 -3.14 6.74
CA GLY A 415 -7.55 -3.37 5.82
C GLY A 415 -7.11 -3.55 4.37
N SER A 416 -6.19 -2.70 3.92
CA SER A 416 -5.56 -2.77 2.60
C SER A 416 -4.86 -4.11 2.36
N LEU A 417 -4.08 -4.60 3.34
CA LEU A 417 -3.39 -5.87 3.22
C LEU A 417 -4.36 -7.04 3.10
N GLU A 418 -5.42 -7.07 3.89
CA GLU A 418 -6.44 -8.11 3.81
C GLU A 418 -7.08 -8.13 2.41
N TYR A 419 -7.36 -6.96 1.82
CA TYR A 419 -7.81 -6.85 0.43
C TYR A 419 -6.76 -7.37 -0.57
N GLY A 420 -5.49 -6.98 -0.42
CA GLY A 420 -4.41 -7.47 -1.29
C GLY A 420 -4.29 -8.99 -1.28
N ARG A 421 -4.39 -9.60 -0.09
CA ARG A 421 -4.38 -11.07 0.09
C ARG A 421 -5.58 -11.73 -0.58
N GLU A 422 -6.79 -11.19 -0.39
CA GLU A 422 -8.01 -11.74 -1.00
C GLU A 422 -8.00 -11.64 -2.53
N VAL A 423 -7.52 -10.52 -3.08
CA VAL A 423 -7.39 -10.32 -4.53
C VAL A 423 -6.41 -11.35 -5.12
N LEU A 424 -5.23 -11.52 -4.50
CA LEU A 424 -4.26 -12.53 -4.92
C LEU A 424 -4.85 -13.94 -4.84
N ALA A 425 -5.49 -14.29 -3.73
CA ALA A 425 -6.10 -15.60 -3.54
C ALA A 425 -7.18 -15.90 -4.57
N GLU A 426 -8.07 -14.93 -4.84
CA GLU A 426 -9.14 -15.10 -5.83
C GLU A 426 -8.57 -15.28 -7.25
N VAL A 427 -7.64 -14.43 -7.67
CA VAL A 427 -7.05 -14.51 -9.02
C VAL A 427 -6.33 -15.83 -9.21
N LEU A 428 -5.47 -16.22 -8.27
CA LEU A 428 -4.66 -17.42 -8.39
C LEU A 428 -5.51 -18.70 -8.31
N ALA A 429 -6.53 -18.73 -7.44
CA ALA A 429 -7.46 -19.87 -7.37
C ALA A 429 -8.20 -20.08 -8.70
N ARG A 430 -8.73 -19.02 -9.30
CA ARG A 430 -9.42 -19.10 -10.60
C ARG A 430 -8.48 -19.49 -11.74
N ARG A 431 -7.19 -19.12 -11.67
CA ARG A 431 -6.18 -19.59 -12.64
C ARG A 431 -5.90 -21.09 -12.48
N ILE A 432 -5.85 -21.61 -11.25
CA ILE A 432 -5.73 -23.04 -10.99
C ILE A 432 -6.95 -23.81 -11.51
N GLU A 433 -8.15 -23.32 -11.22
CA GLU A 433 -9.40 -23.94 -11.68
C GLU A 433 -9.50 -24.00 -13.21
N ARG A 434 -8.96 -22.99 -13.91
CA ARG A 434 -8.86 -22.97 -15.38
C ARG A 434 -7.71 -23.81 -15.95
N GLY A 435 -6.88 -24.43 -15.10
CA GLY A 435 -5.71 -25.21 -15.52
C GLY A 435 -4.55 -24.35 -16.07
N LEU A 436 -4.54 -23.05 -15.79
CA LEU A 436 -3.49 -22.11 -16.24
C LEU A 436 -2.30 -22.04 -15.25
N LEU A 437 -2.47 -22.57 -14.05
CA LEU A 437 -1.51 -22.44 -12.94
C LEU A 437 -1.60 -23.67 -12.02
N THR A 438 -0.46 -24.10 -11.47
CA THR A 438 -0.41 -25.12 -10.41
C THR A 438 -0.40 -24.46 -9.02
N GLU A 439 -0.80 -25.19 -7.98
CA GLU A 439 -0.74 -24.71 -6.58
C GLU A 439 0.67 -24.23 -6.18
N ASP A 440 1.73 -24.99 -6.52
CA ASP A 440 3.11 -24.64 -6.16
C ASP A 440 3.55 -23.26 -6.70
N VAL A 441 3.22 -22.98 -7.97
CA VAL A 441 3.51 -21.69 -8.60
C VAL A 441 2.64 -20.58 -7.98
N ALA A 442 1.38 -20.85 -7.63
CA ALA A 442 0.54 -19.87 -6.94
C ALA A 442 1.14 -19.47 -5.58
N PHE A 443 1.66 -20.44 -4.81
CA PHE A 443 2.31 -20.15 -3.53
C PHE A 443 3.61 -19.34 -3.71
N ASP A 444 4.41 -19.65 -4.73
CA ASP A 444 5.59 -18.83 -5.06
C ASP A 444 5.18 -17.40 -5.45
N ILE A 445 4.14 -17.22 -6.28
CA ILE A 445 3.64 -15.89 -6.65
C ILE A 445 3.26 -15.08 -5.40
N VAL A 446 2.49 -15.66 -4.48
CA VAL A 446 2.12 -14.98 -3.23
C VAL A 446 3.35 -14.53 -2.45
N LYS A 447 4.33 -15.42 -2.28
CA LYS A 447 5.57 -15.13 -1.57
C LYS A 447 6.38 -14.02 -2.26
N LYS A 448 6.41 -14.01 -3.59
CA LYS A 448 7.12 -13.00 -4.37
C LYS A 448 6.47 -11.62 -4.32
N VAL A 449 5.16 -11.56 -4.55
CA VAL A 449 4.40 -10.29 -4.58
C VAL A 449 4.42 -9.62 -3.21
N LEU A 450 4.21 -10.38 -2.13
CA LEU A 450 4.08 -9.83 -0.78
C LEU A 450 5.42 -9.65 -0.04
N ARG A 451 6.54 -10.16 -0.56
CA ARG A 451 7.81 -10.16 0.17
C ARG A 451 9.06 -10.16 -0.73
N GLU A 452 9.31 -11.25 -1.45
CA GLU A 452 10.65 -11.51 -2.01
C GLU A 452 11.04 -10.58 -3.15
N ASN A 453 10.09 -10.17 -3.99
CA ASN A 453 10.38 -9.25 -5.07
C ASN A 453 10.88 -7.91 -4.50
N ALA A 454 10.24 -7.40 -3.44
CA ALA A 454 10.64 -6.16 -2.81
C ALA A 454 12.06 -6.25 -2.22
N ILE A 455 12.36 -7.35 -1.49
CA ILE A 455 13.71 -7.60 -0.95
C ILE A 455 14.77 -7.55 -2.05
N LYS A 456 14.52 -8.25 -3.16
CA LYS A 456 15.47 -8.35 -4.28
C LYS A 456 15.61 -7.06 -5.07
N VAL A 457 14.49 -6.46 -5.50
CA VAL A 457 14.49 -5.31 -6.42
C VAL A 457 14.94 -4.04 -5.71
N PHE A 458 14.66 -3.87 -4.42
CA PHE A 458 15.10 -2.71 -3.64
C PHE A 458 16.40 -2.97 -2.85
N LYS A 459 16.97 -4.18 -2.98
CA LYS A 459 18.20 -4.61 -2.29
C LYS A 459 18.16 -4.36 -0.78
N LEU A 460 17.05 -4.74 -0.15
CA LEU A 460 16.77 -4.38 1.25
C LEU A 460 17.82 -4.91 2.21
N GLU A 461 18.33 -6.13 2.00
CA GLU A 461 19.35 -6.71 2.88
C GLU A 461 20.66 -5.92 2.85
N GLU A 462 21.09 -5.51 1.65
CA GLU A 462 22.29 -4.69 1.44
C GLU A 462 22.12 -3.30 2.05
N LYS A 463 21.01 -2.62 1.75
CA LYS A 463 20.77 -1.24 2.18
C LYS A 463 20.48 -1.13 3.69
N LEU A 464 19.78 -2.10 4.26
CA LEU A 464 19.37 -2.07 5.68
C LEU A 464 20.30 -2.85 6.60
N GLY A 465 21.23 -3.65 6.04
CA GLY A 465 22.20 -4.43 6.81
C GLY A 465 21.59 -5.54 7.67
N LYS A 466 20.42 -6.07 7.28
CA LYS A 466 19.71 -7.16 7.98
C LYS A 466 19.10 -8.16 6.99
N ALA A 467 19.11 -9.44 7.36
CA ALA A 467 18.47 -10.50 6.57
C ALA A 467 16.94 -10.49 6.75
N PHE A 468 16.21 -10.93 5.73
CA PHE A 468 14.74 -11.01 5.73
C PHE A 468 14.23 -12.45 5.62
#